data_AF-A0A3B0SF00-F1
#
_entry.id   AF-A0A3B0SF00-F1
#
_cell.length_a   1.000
_cell.length_b   1.000
_cell.length_c   1.000
_cell.angle_alpha   90.00
_cell.angle_beta   90.00
_cell.angle_gamma   90.00
#
_symmetry.space_group_name_H-M   'P 1'
#
loop_
_entity.id
_entity.type
_entity.pdbx_description
1 polymer ?
#
loop_
_entity_poly.entity_id
_entity_poly.type
_entity_poly.pdbx_seq_one_letter_code
_entity_poly.pdbx_strand_id
1 'polypeptide(L)'
;MKKLISFWIASLLLLGPAQAQDPTDYDRALAAGYKAQFICSGLWNGGKSLTDIEADELTGIYERVADIVPTLTAEIDRDERQVRVKFSEDMPPRTALWNRRSGCTSMPIGFGGIKTGKIAKSREFNDDRPWPMGDNIPQIRPGKQITAVRALTN
;
A
#
# COMPACT_ATOMS: atom_id res chain seq x y z
N MET A 1 16.48 66.32 -25.95
CA MET A 1 17.04 65.64 -24.75
C MET A 1 16.20 64.40 -24.52
N LYS A 2 16.77 63.21 -24.78
CA LYS A 2 16.09 61.90 -24.79
C LYS A 2 15.89 61.41 -23.35
N LYS A 3 14.65 61.10 -22.95
CA LYS A 3 14.37 60.35 -21.72
C LYS A 3 13.97 58.93 -22.10
N LEU A 4 14.92 58.00 -21.92
CA LEU A 4 14.72 56.56 -22.03
C LEU A 4 13.91 56.09 -20.82
N ILE A 5 12.65 55.73 -21.04
CA ILE A 5 11.79 55.13 -20.02
C ILE A 5 11.98 53.62 -20.13
N SER A 6 12.76 53.07 -19.20
CA SER A 6 13.01 51.64 -19.06
C SER A 6 11.79 50.97 -18.44
N PHE A 7 10.95 50.32 -19.26
CA PHE A 7 9.87 49.46 -18.76
C PHE A 7 10.46 48.10 -18.37
N TRP A 8 10.66 47.91 -17.07
CA TRP A 8 10.90 46.58 -16.49
C TRP A 8 9.58 45.81 -16.46
N ILE A 9 9.40 44.85 -17.37
CA ILE A 9 8.31 43.88 -17.30
C ILE A 9 8.71 42.84 -16.26
N ALA A 10 8.18 42.97 -15.05
CA ALA A 10 8.24 41.91 -14.05
C ALA A 10 7.27 40.79 -14.44
N SER A 11 7.78 39.70 -15.01
CA SER A 11 7.01 38.46 -15.19
C SER A 11 6.68 37.85 -13.82
N LEU A 12 5.49 38.12 -13.30
CA LEU A 12 4.92 37.34 -12.20
C LEU A 12 4.63 35.92 -12.71
N LEU A 13 5.41 34.95 -12.25
CA LEU A 13 5.05 33.54 -12.33
C LEU A 13 3.88 33.30 -11.37
N LEU A 14 2.69 33.12 -11.93
CA LEU A 14 1.51 32.67 -11.19
C LEU A 14 1.74 31.22 -10.73
N LEU A 15 2.29 31.03 -9.53
CA LEU A 15 2.12 29.78 -8.79
C LEU A 15 0.66 29.72 -8.31
N GLY A 16 -0.23 29.27 -9.18
CA GLY A 16 -1.59 28.90 -8.78
C GLY A 16 -1.55 27.64 -7.91
N PRO A 17 -2.42 27.53 -6.89
CA PRO A 17 -2.57 26.27 -6.16
C PRO A 17 -2.96 25.18 -7.16
N ALA A 18 -2.26 24.03 -7.12
CA ALA A 18 -2.72 22.84 -7.81
C ALA A 18 -4.11 22.50 -7.28
N GLN A 19 -5.15 22.68 -8.09
CA GLN A 19 -6.49 22.27 -7.71
C GLN A 19 -6.46 20.75 -7.50
N ALA A 20 -6.89 20.31 -6.31
CA ALA A 20 -7.13 18.91 -6.06
C ALA A 20 -8.16 18.42 -7.09
N GLN A 21 -7.73 17.52 -7.98
CA GLN A 21 -8.64 16.88 -8.91
C GLN A 21 -9.60 16.00 -8.12
N ASP A 22 -10.88 15.99 -8.51
CA ASP A 22 -11.85 15.08 -7.91
C ASP A 22 -11.30 13.64 -7.98
N PRO A 23 -11.42 12.84 -6.90
CA PRO A 23 -10.92 11.48 -6.89
C PRO A 23 -11.47 10.67 -8.06
N THR A 24 -10.58 9.99 -8.78
CA THR A 24 -11.01 9.07 -9.84
C THR A 24 -11.64 7.82 -9.24
N ASP A 25 -12.39 7.04 -10.03
CA ASP A 25 -12.86 5.71 -9.60
C ASP A 25 -11.69 4.79 -9.20
N TYR A 26 -10.55 4.97 -9.84
CA TYR A 26 -9.33 4.25 -9.50
C TYR A 26 -8.80 4.67 -8.12
N ASP A 27 -8.79 5.95 -7.79
CA ASP A 27 -8.37 6.42 -6.45
C ASP A 27 -9.34 5.93 -5.37
N ARG A 28 -10.65 5.91 -5.65
CA ARG A 28 -11.65 5.27 -4.77
C ARG A 28 -11.39 3.77 -4.60
N ALA A 29 -11.05 3.06 -5.66
CA ALA A 29 -10.69 1.63 -5.61
C ALA A 29 -9.40 1.39 -4.80
N LEU A 30 -8.42 2.28 -4.89
CA LEU A 30 -7.20 2.21 -4.09
C LEU A 30 -7.51 2.43 -2.60
N ALA A 31 -8.27 3.48 -2.27
CA ALA A 31 -8.69 3.78 -0.90
C ALA A 31 -9.49 2.63 -0.27
N ALA A 32 -10.45 2.08 -1.02
CA ALA A 32 -11.23 0.92 -0.56
C ALA A 32 -10.36 -0.33 -0.35
N GLY A 33 -9.39 -0.57 -1.24
CA GLY A 33 -8.43 -1.66 -1.11
C GLY A 33 -7.52 -1.52 0.11
N TYR A 34 -7.05 -0.29 0.37
CA TYR A 34 -6.27 0.05 1.55
C TYR A 34 -7.09 -0.24 2.81
N LYS A 35 -8.29 0.34 2.92
CA LYS A 35 -9.18 0.14 4.09
C LYS A 35 -9.48 -1.34 4.34
N ALA A 36 -9.83 -2.09 3.30
CA ALA A 36 -10.10 -3.52 3.42
C ALA A 36 -8.87 -4.31 3.95
N GLN A 37 -7.69 -4.06 3.39
CA GLN A 37 -6.47 -4.77 3.75
C GLN A 37 -6.01 -4.47 5.19
N PHE A 38 -6.01 -3.20 5.58
CA PHE A 38 -5.54 -2.81 6.91
C PHE A 38 -6.51 -3.22 8.01
N ILE A 39 -7.82 -3.15 7.77
CA ILE A 39 -8.82 -3.73 8.70
C ILE A 39 -8.64 -5.24 8.82
N CYS A 40 -8.57 -5.97 7.71
CA CYS A 40 -8.37 -7.41 7.76
C CYS A 40 -7.10 -7.76 8.56
N SER A 41 -5.96 -7.17 8.16
CA SER A 41 -4.66 -7.49 8.75
C SER A 41 -4.61 -7.11 10.22
N GLY A 42 -5.08 -5.91 10.59
CA GLY A 42 -5.14 -5.48 11.98
C GLY A 42 -5.96 -6.44 12.84
N LEU A 43 -7.14 -6.87 12.36
CA LEU A 43 -8.03 -7.75 13.11
C LEU A 43 -7.45 -9.16 13.32
N TRP A 44 -6.94 -9.80 12.26
CA TRP A 44 -6.63 -11.24 12.31
C TRP A 44 -5.16 -11.59 12.20
N ASN A 45 -4.32 -10.73 11.60
CA ASN A 45 -2.86 -10.89 11.70
C ASN A 45 -2.34 -10.24 12.99
N GLY A 46 -2.86 -9.06 13.33
CA GLY A 46 -2.39 -8.24 14.45
C GLY A 46 -3.16 -8.41 15.77
N GLY A 47 -4.39 -8.91 15.73
CA GLY A 47 -5.24 -9.06 16.93
C GLY A 47 -5.69 -7.73 17.55
N LYS A 48 -5.70 -6.63 16.78
CA LYS A 48 -6.12 -5.30 17.23
C LYS A 48 -7.63 -5.15 17.27
N SER A 49 -8.12 -4.21 18.09
CA SER A 49 -9.52 -3.78 18.02
C SER A 49 -9.78 -2.97 16.75
N LEU A 50 -11.03 -2.89 16.30
CA LEU A 50 -11.36 -2.05 15.13
C LEU A 50 -11.07 -0.58 15.39
N THR A 51 -11.31 -0.10 16.61
CA THR A 51 -11.05 1.29 17.00
C THR A 51 -9.57 1.64 16.93
N ASP A 52 -8.68 0.76 17.42
CA ASP A 52 -7.24 0.99 17.31
C ASP A 52 -6.80 1.03 15.84
N ILE A 53 -7.37 0.15 15.01
CA ILE A 53 -7.08 0.10 13.58
C ILE A 53 -7.50 1.39 12.87
N GLU A 54 -8.68 1.90 13.19
CA GLU A 54 -9.18 3.15 12.62
C GLU A 54 -8.35 4.35 13.06
N ALA A 55 -7.80 4.34 14.28
CA ALA A 55 -6.97 5.40 14.80
C ALA A 55 -5.54 5.38 14.22
N ASP A 56 -4.91 4.20 14.16
CA ASP A 56 -3.46 4.09 13.91
C ASP A 56 -3.12 3.67 12.48
N GLU A 57 -3.92 2.81 11.84
CA GLU A 57 -3.62 2.24 10.51
C GLU A 57 -4.30 2.97 9.35
N LEU A 58 -5.44 3.62 9.62
CA LEU A 58 -6.24 4.32 8.62
C LEU A 58 -6.03 5.84 8.63
N THR A 59 -5.10 6.34 9.45
CA THR A 59 -4.70 7.75 9.50
C THR A 59 -3.20 7.92 9.25
N GLY A 60 -2.75 9.15 8.94
CA GLY A 60 -1.34 9.39 8.61
C GLY A 60 -0.86 8.67 7.34
N ILE A 61 -1.80 8.35 6.44
CA ILE A 61 -1.58 7.57 5.22
C ILE A 61 -1.29 8.46 4.00
N TYR A 62 -0.94 7.85 2.87
CA TYR A 62 -0.65 8.57 1.63
C TYR A 62 -1.76 9.56 1.23
N GLU A 63 -1.37 10.80 0.93
CA GLU A 63 -2.30 11.91 0.59
C GLU A 63 -3.34 11.53 -0.46
N ARG A 64 -2.94 10.76 -1.49
CA ARG A 64 -3.83 10.27 -2.56
C ARG A 64 -5.11 9.61 -2.05
N VAL A 65 -5.06 8.91 -0.93
CA VAL A 65 -6.19 8.14 -0.38
C VAL A 65 -6.66 8.64 0.98
N ALA A 66 -5.90 9.53 1.63
CA ALA A 66 -6.13 10.00 2.99
C ALA A 66 -7.53 10.60 3.18
N ASP A 67 -7.98 11.43 2.23
CA ASP A 67 -9.30 12.07 2.31
C ASP A 67 -10.45 11.13 1.91
N ILE A 68 -10.16 10.04 1.19
CA ILE A 68 -11.17 9.12 0.67
C ILE A 68 -11.47 7.98 1.67
N VAL A 69 -10.43 7.38 2.26
CA VAL A 69 -10.54 6.26 3.21
C VAL A 69 -11.58 6.47 4.34
N PRO A 70 -11.67 7.65 5.00
CA PRO A 70 -12.68 7.86 6.05
C PRO A 70 -14.12 7.88 5.52
N THR A 71 -14.33 8.20 4.23
CA THR A 71 -15.67 8.27 3.61
C THR A 71 -16.26 6.91 3.27
N LEU A 72 -15.42 5.87 3.20
CA LEU A 72 -15.82 4.54 2.74
C LEU A 72 -16.26 3.67 3.92
N THR A 73 -17.35 2.92 3.78
CA THR A 73 -17.81 1.96 4.80
C THR A 73 -17.22 0.57 4.57
N ALA A 74 -16.72 -0.05 5.63
CA ALA A 74 -16.22 -1.42 5.59
C ALA A 74 -17.28 -2.39 6.13
N GLU A 75 -17.55 -3.45 5.37
CA GLU A 75 -18.28 -4.63 5.83
C GLU A 75 -17.27 -5.66 6.33
N ILE A 76 -17.43 -6.12 7.57
CA ILE A 76 -16.54 -7.09 8.20
C ILE A 76 -17.34 -8.38 8.43
N ASP A 77 -17.00 -9.42 7.67
CA ASP A 77 -17.50 -10.76 7.89
C ASP A 77 -16.55 -11.50 8.86
N ARG A 78 -17.05 -11.78 10.05
CA ARG A 78 -16.27 -12.42 11.12
C ARG A 78 -16.13 -13.93 10.93
N ASP A 79 -17.12 -14.55 10.29
CA ASP A 79 -17.18 -16.00 10.10
C ASP A 79 -16.27 -16.42 8.95
N GLU A 80 -16.38 -15.73 7.81
CA GLU A 80 -15.49 -15.94 6.66
C GLU A 80 -14.14 -15.23 6.79
N ARG A 81 -13.99 -14.38 7.82
CA ARG A 81 -12.81 -13.53 8.06
C ARG A 81 -12.41 -12.73 6.82
N GLN A 82 -13.40 -11.99 6.32
CA GLN A 82 -13.31 -11.18 5.12
C GLN A 82 -13.67 -9.73 5.44
N VAL A 83 -13.01 -8.79 4.78
CA VAL A 83 -13.41 -7.38 4.77
C VAL A 83 -13.71 -6.96 3.35
N ARG A 84 -14.87 -6.32 3.14
CA ARG A 84 -15.29 -5.75 1.86
C ARG A 84 -15.52 -4.25 2.01
N VAL A 85 -15.08 -3.48 1.04
CA VAL A 85 -15.30 -2.02 1.00
C VAL A 85 -15.82 -1.66 -0.39
N LYS A 86 -17.07 -1.21 -0.46
CA LYS A 86 -17.69 -0.73 -1.69
C LYS A 86 -17.12 0.65 -2.06
N PHE A 87 -16.89 0.87 -3.34
CA PHE A 87 -16.31 2.13 -3.84
C PHE A 87 -16.99 2.67 -5.11
N SER A 88 -17.83 1.85 -5.74
CA SER A 88 -18.61 2.16 -6.93
C SER A 88 -19.86 1.28 -6.94
N GLU A 89 -20.91 1.74 -7.62
CA GLU A 89 -22.15 0.98 -7.82
C GLU A 89 -21.99 -0.11 -8.89
N ASP A 90 -21.12 0.11 -9.87
CA ASP A 90 -20.98 -0.76 -11.05
C ASP A 90 -19.82 -1.78 -10.92
N MET A 91 -19.11 -1.77 -9.80
CA MET A 91 -17.93 -2.61 -9.58
C MET A 91 -18.06 -3.46 -8.30
N PRO A 92 -17.53 -4.70 -8.29
CA PRO A 92 -17.40 -5.47 -7.06
C PRO A 92 -16.58 -4.71 -6.00
N PRO A 93 -16.88 -4.88 -4.70
CA PRO A 93 -16.14 -4.22 -3.64
C PRO A 93 -14.67 -4.65 -3.65
N ARG A 94 -13.80 -3.83 -3.05
CA ARG A 94 -12.44 -4.25 -2.74
C ARG A 94 -12.49 -5.19 -1.56
N THR A 95 -11.80 -6.32 -1.67
CA THR A 95 -11.90 -7.41 -0.69
C THR A 95 -10.53 -7.81 -0.18
N ALA A 96 -10.44 -8.02 1.12
CA ALA A 96 -9.32 -8.71 1.76
C ALA A 96 -9.84 -9.95 2.49
N LEU A 97 -9.15 -11.08 2.32
CA LEU A 97 -9.52 -12.36 2.95
C LEU A 97 -8.40 -12.84 3.84
N TRP A 98 -8.74 -13.30 5.04
CA TRP A 98 -7.81 -13.96 5.94
C TRP A 98 -7.94 -15.47 5.88
N ASN A 99 -6.82 -16.18 5.92
CA ASN A 99 -6.79 -17.59 6.28
C ASN A 99 -5.48 -17.94 7.01
N ARG A 100 -5.43 -19.11 7.65
CA ARG A 100 -4.25 -19.55 8.42
C ARG A 100 -2.96 -19.72 7.61
N ARG A 101 -3.06 -19.89 6.28
CA ARG A 101 -1.91 -20.17 5.41
C ARG A 101 -1.23 -18.89 4.92
N SER A 102 -2.00 -17.88 4.55
CA SER A 102 -1.48 -16.64 3.93
C SER A 102 -1.67 -15.40 4.80
N GLY A 103 -2.39 -15.48 5.91
CA GLY A 103 -2.91 -14.31 6.61
C GLY A 103 -3.85 -13.51 5.71
N CYS A 104 -4.01 -12.22 6.01
CA CYS A 104 -4.82 -11.31 5.18
C CYS A 104 -4.18 -11.01 3.83
N THR A 105 -4.90 -11.36 2.77
CA THR A 105 -4.51 -11.12 1.38
C THR A 105 -5.51 -10.19 0.70
N SER A 106 -5.02 -9.11 0.11
CA SER A 106 -5.82 -8.19 -0.70
C SER A 106 -6.08 -8.81 -2.07
N MET A 107 -7.34 -8.81 -2.50
CA MET A 107 -7.71 -9.33 -3.82
C MET A 107 -7.52 -8.27 -4.91
N PRO A 108 -7.41 -8.64 -6.20
CA PRO A 108 -7.39 -7.67 -7.30
C PRO A 108 -8.67 -6.84 -7.41
N ILE A 109 -8.61 -5.67 -8.06
CA ILE A 109 -9.81 -4.88 -8.39
C ILE A 109 -10.70 -5.72 -9.32
N GLY A 110 -12.03 -5.70 -9.11
CA GLY A 110 -12.97 -6.52 -9.86
C GLY A 110 -13.07 -7.98 -9.41
N PHE A 111 -12.49 -8.32 -8.24
CA PHE A 111 -12.64 -9.65 -7.65
C PHE A 111 -14.10 -9.91 -7.27
N GLY A 112 -14.78 -10.77 -8.03
CA GLY A 112 -16.17 -11.16 -7.79
C GLY A 112 -16.36 -12.38 -6.90
N GLY A 113 -15.31 -12.87 -6.22
CA GLY A 113 -15.37 -14.04 -5.34
C GLY A 113 -14.31 -15.11 -5.65
N ILE A 114 -14.14 -16.03 -4.70
CA ILE A 114 -13.18 -17.13 -4.85
C ILE A 114 -13.71 -18.08 -5.91
N LYS A 115 -13.04 -18.13 -7.06
CA LYS A 115 -13.21 -19.24 -7.99
C LYS A 115 -12.63 -20.48 -7.31
N THR A 116 -13.44 -21.51 -7.06
CA THR A 116 -13.02 -22.81 -6.48
C THR A 116 -12.22 -23.66 -7.48
N GLY A 117 -11.32 -23.02 -8.23
CA GLY A 117 -10.44 -23.63 -9.20
C GLY A 117 -9.19 -24.26 -8.56
N LYS A 118 -8.26 -24.71 -9.41
CA LYS A 118 -7.05 -25.45 -9.01
C LYS A 118 -6.29 -24.73 -7.89
N ILE A 119 -5.96 -25.49 -6.84
CA ILE A 119 -5.12 -25.04 -5.72
C ILE A 119 -3.81 -24.49 -6.29
N ALA A 120 -3.46 -23.26 -5.92
CA ALA A 120 -2.18 -22.68 -6.28
C ALA A 120 -1.04 -23.58 -5.77
N LYS A 121 -0.11 -23.95 -6.67
CA LYS A 121 1.09 -24.72 -6.31
C LYS A 121 1.81 -23.96 -5.20
N SER A 122 2.20 -24.66 -4.13
CA SER A 122 3.03 -24.05 -3.09
C SER A 122 4.32 -23.52 -3.72
N ARG A 123 4.78 -22.34 -3.27
CA ARG A 123 6.12 -21.87 -3.62
C ARG A 123 7.16 -22.86 -3.12
N GLU A 124 8.25 -22.98 -3.86
CA GLU A 124 9.44 -23.69 -3.40
C GLU A 124 10.15 -22.80 -2.35
N PHE A 125 10.42 -23.37 -1.18
CA PHE A 125 11.23 -22.72 -0.15
C PHE A 125 12.69 -22.92 -0.53
N ASN A 126 13.44 -21.83 -0.65
CA ASN A 126 14.84 -21.84 -1.09
C ASN A 126 15.78 -21.44 0.05
N ASP A 127 15.29 -21.51 1.29
CA ASP A 127 15.97 -20.99 2.47
C ASP A 127 17.31 -21.70 2.72
N ASP A 128 17.46 -22.94 2.22
CA ASP A 128 18.71 -23.72 2.25
C ASP A 128 19.72 -23.34 1.15
N ARG A 129 19.38 -22.43 0.23
CA ARG A 129 20.28 -21.99 -0.85
C ARG A 129 21.21 -20.87 -0.37
N PRO A 130 22.47 -20.82 -0.83
CA PRO A 130 23.34 -19.70 -0.53
C PRO A 130 22.82 -18.38 -1.14
N TRP A 131 23.03 -17.26 -0.44
CA TRP A 131 22.71 -15.90 -0.91
C TRP A 131 23.26 -15.66 -2.33
N PRO A 132 22.54 -14.98 -3.26
CA PRO A 132 21.38 -14.10 -3.05
C PRO A 132 20.04 -14.75 -2.70
N MET A 133 19.98 -16.06 -2.48
CA MET A 133 18.73 -16.79 -2.23
C MET A 133 18.57 -17.42 -0.82
N GLY A 134 19.46 -17.21 0.16
CA GLY A 134 19.28 -17.64 1.56
C GLY A 134 20.38 -17.23 2.56
N ASP A 135 20.04 -17.19 3.85
CA ASP A 135 20.75 -16.51 4.96
C ASP A 135 21.88 -17.31 5.64
N ASN A 136 22.74 -17.97 4.87
CA ASN A 136 23.90 -18.65 5.45
C ASN A 136 25.04 -17.64 5.70
N ILE A 137 24.96 -16.86 6.77
CA ILE A 137 25.98 -15.85 7.13
C ILE A 137 27.12 -16.53 7.91
N PRO A 138 28.38 -16.53 7.42
CA PRO A 138 29.51 -17.03 8.18
C PRO A 138 29.69 -16.19 9.46
N GLN A 139 30.02 -16.84 10.58
CA GLN A 139 30.42 -16.14 11.82
C GLN A 139 31.63 -15.24 11.55
N ILE A 140 31.40 -13.91 11.41
CA ILE A 140 32.48 -12.94 11.25
C ILE A 140 33.19 -12.79 12.59
N ARG A 141 34.42 -13.30 12.68
CA ARG A 141 35.29 -13.01 13.83
C ARG A 141 35.64 -11.51 13.83
N PRO A 142 35.57 -10.80 14.97
CA PRO A 142 35.93 -9.39 15.02
C PRO A 142 37.36 -9.17 14.50
N GLY A 143 37.53 -8.26 13.52
CA GLY A 143 38.83 -7.83 13.03
C GLY A 143 39.22 -8.26 11.61
N LYS A 144 38.41 -9.04 10.89
CA LYS A 144 38.66 -9.33 9.46
C LYS A 144 37.72 -8.51 8.58
N GLN A 145 38.23 -7.46 7.95
CA GLN A 145 37.46 -6.71 6.95
C GLN A 145 37.09 -7.62 5.77
N ILE A 146 35.82 -7.57 5.40
CA ILE A 146 35.26 -8.29 4.27
C ILE A 146 35.50 -7.45 3.01
N THR A 147 36.21 -7.99 2.02
CA THR A 147 36.62 -7.30 0.78
C THR A 147 35.45 -6.83 -0.09
N ALA A 148 34.20 -7.16 0.25
CA ALA A 148 33.02 -6.89 -0.56
C ALA A 148 32.63 -5.40 -0.67
N VAL A 149 33.17 -4.51 0.18
CA VAL A 149 32.81 -3.07 0.15
C VAL A 149 33.68 -2.25 -0.82
N ARG A 150 34.76 -2.83 -1.38
CA ARG A 150 35.68 -2.07 -2.26
C ARG A 150 35.16 -1.83 -3.68
N ALA A 151 34.07 -2.49 -4.09
CA ALA A 151 33.50 -2.37 -5.43
C ALA A 151 32.42 -1.28 -5.58
N LEU A 152 32.06 -0.57 -4.50
CA LEU A 152 31.01 0.45 -4.50
C LEU A 152 31.54 1.88 -4.27
N THR A 153 32.86 2.05 -4.20
CA THR A 153 33.49 3.34 -3.85
C THR A 153 34.61 3.77 -4.81
N ASN A 154 34.67 3.22 -6.01
CA ASN A 154 35.44 3.78 -7.13
C ASN A 154 34.54 3.96 -8.35
#